data_AF-A0A363SGQ0-F1
#
_entry.id   AF-A0A363SGQ0-F1
#
_cell.length_a   1.000
_cell.length_b   1.000
_cell.length_c   1.000
_cell.angle_alpha   90.00
_cell.angle_beta   90.00
_cell.angle_gamma   90.00
#
_symmetry.space_group_name_H-M   'P 1'
#
loop_
_entity.id
_entity.type
_entity.pdbx_description
1 polymer ?
#
loop_
_entity_poly.entity_id
_entity_poly.type
_entity_poly.pdbx_seq_one_letter_code
_entity_poly.pdbx_strand_id
1 'polypeptide(L)'
;MGFASDTSLHLRTRRIRALAVFTCALSVLVVMVSAYLRLSGAGLGCADWPACYGSVLAGIPHAPWVGARLAHRIVATLALLAGIVLVWRCWRPQPLQPAARYATLLLALMLFLSVVGVWSADPRMAWVNFINLIGGLGLVTFSWRVAITSEPSQWVDRGPGGPFCRLALAALTLTVLLGGLIGARYAAPACGTLPGCQGVWWPTGGWSALHPFVTLAGPSGPGEAGGVVLHLLHRYAAALAAVLLAVVALRLRTVRRARNAALAVLTLLLLEGLLGVLTVASGFSLWLAVAHNVGAALLLAAAASLMHAVRR
;
A
#
# COMPACT_ATOMS: atom_id res chain seq x y z
N MET A 1 9.63 44.78 5.69
CA MET A 1 10.33 43.50 5.95
C MET A 1 9.41 42.26 5.95
N GLY A 2 8.09 42.35 6.20
CA GLY A 2 7.19 41.17 6.24
C GLY A 2 6.84 40.49 4.90
N PHE A 3 6.91 41.19 3.77
CA PHE A 3 6.54 40.63 2.45
C PHE A 3 7.58 39.63 1.88
N ALA A 4 8.87 39.88 2.15
CA ALA A 4 9.97 39.02 1.68
C ALA A 4 10.06 37.70 2.46
N SER A 5 9.76 37.72 3.77
CA SER A 5 9.71 36.51 4.58
C SER A 5 8.58 35.56 4.15
N ASP A 6 7.41 36.09 3.82
CA ASP A 6 6.24 35.29 3.45
C ASP A 6 6.40 34.62 2.07
N THR A 7 6.98 35.35 1.11
CA THR A 7 7.31 34.82 -0.23
C THR A 7 8.33 33.69 -0.16
N SER A 8 9.37 33.83 0.67
CA SER A 8 10.41 32.80 0.83
C SER A 8 9.88 31.51 1.48
N LEU A 9 8.97 31.63 2.45
CA LEU A 9 8.32 30.49 3.10
C LEU A 9 7.37 29.77 2.12
N HIS A 10 6.61 30.51 1.32
CA HIS A 10 5.73 29.95 0.29
C HIS A 10 6.50 29.19 -0.79
N LEU A 11 7.62 29.74 -1.26
CA LEU A 11 8.50 29.04 -2.22
C LEU A 11 9.12 27.78 -1.60
N ARG A 12 9.53 27.84 -0.33
CA ARG A 12 10.08 26.68 0.41
C ARG A 12 9.06 25.56 0.53
N THR A 13 7.84 25.87 0.98
CA THR A 13 6.75 24.90 1.16
C THR A 13 6.34 24.28 -0.17
N ARG A 14 6.22 25.07 -1.25
CA ARG A 14 5.97 24.55 -2.61
C ARG A 14 7.05 23.59 -3.10
N ARG A 15 8.33 23.89 -2.87
CA ARG A 15 9.44 23.00 -3.24
C ARG A 15 9.43 21.70 -2.44
N ILE A 16 9.16 21.77 -1.14
CA ILE A 16 9.00 20.58 -0.28
C ILE A 16 7.83 19.73 -0.76
N ARG A 17 6.68 20.36 -1.06
CA ARG A 17 5.50 19.68 -1.60
C ARG A 17 5.82 18.96 -2.91
N ALA A 18 6.46 19.64 -3.86
CA ALA A 18 6.84 19.06 -5.15
C ALA A 18 7.78 17.87 -4.98
N LEU A 19 8.79 17.99 -4.11
CA LEU A 19 9.69 16.89 -3.79
C LEU A 19 8.96 15.73 -3.11
N ALA A 20 8.04 16.00 -2.17
CA ALA A 20 7.26 14.96 -1.51
C ALA A 20 6.32 14.21 -2.47
N VAL A 21 5.69 14.93 -3.42
CA VAL A 21 4.88 14.32 -4.49
C VAL A 21 5.76 13.47 -5.41
N PHE A 22 6.94 13.96 -5.78
CA PHE A 22 7.91 13.18 -6.56
C PHE A 22 8.35 11.91 -5.82
N THR A 23 8.72 12.01 -4.53
CA THR A 23 9.04 10.84 -3.69
C THR A 23 7.86 9.88 -3.55
N CYS A 24 6.62 10.40 -3.49
CA CYS A 24 5.41 9.58 -3.48
C CYS A 24 5.23 8.83 -4.80
N ALA A 25 5.45 9.48 -5.94
CA ALA A 25 5.40 8.82 -7.25
C ALA A 25 6.45 7.70 -7.36
N LEU A 26 7.69 7.96 -6.92
CA LEU A 26 8.71 6.92 -6.83
C LEU A 26 8.30 5.78 -5.88
N SER A 27 7.69 6.10 -4.74
CA SER A 27 7.19 5.09 -3.79
C SER A 27 6.09 4.21 -4.39
N VAL A 28 5.19 4.78 -5.19
CA VAL A 28 4.18 4.03 -5.95
C VAL A 28 4.85 3.10 -6.97
N LEU A 29 5.87 3.58 -7.68
CA LEU A 29 6.66 2.74 -8.60
C LEU A 29 7.39 1.60 -7.86
N VAL A 30 7.95 1.87 -6.68
CA VAL A 30 8.54 0.81 -5.82
C VAL A 30 7.49 -0.24 -5.48
N VAL A 31 6.30 0.17 -5.01
CA VAL A 31 5.19 -0.76 -4.70
C VAL A 31 4.78 -1.59 -5.92
N MET A 32 4.63 -0.95 -7.08
CA MET A 32 4.25 -1.61 -8.33
C MET A 32 5.26 -2.69 -8.75
N VAL A 33 6.55 -2.31 -8.83
CA VAL A 33 7.61 -3.25 -9.25
C VAL A 33 7.84 -4.33 -8.19
N SER A 34 7.75 -3.99 -6.90
CA SER A 34 7.83 -4.95 -5.79
C SER A 34 6.69 -5.96 -5.84
N ALA A 35 5.46 -5.51 -6.09
CA ALA A 35 4.31 -6.40 -6.27
C ALA A 35 4.52 -7.33 -7.46
N TYR A 36 4.97 -6.80 -8.60
CA TYR A 36 5.30 -7.61 -9.78
C TYR A 36 6.34 -8.69 -9.45
N LEU A 37 7.48 -8.33 -8.84
CA LEU A 37 8.55 -9.27 -8.52
C LEU A 37 8.09 -10.40 -7.60
N ARG A 38 7.30 -10.07 -6.57
CA ARG A 38 6.77 -11.05 -5.62
C ARG A 38 5.75 -11.97 -6.28
N LEU A 39 4.78 -11.41 -7.00
CA LEU A 39 3.67 -12.16 -7.60
C LEU A 39 4.12 -13.01 -8.79
N SER A 40 5.06 -12.52 -9.61
CA SER A 40 5.69 -13.32 -10.66
C SER A 40 6.51 -14.48 -10.09
N GLY A 41 7.26 -14.25 -9.00
CA GLY A 41 7.97 -15.30 -8.26
C GLY A 41 7.06 -16.34 -7.58
N ALA A 42 5.80 -15.98 -7.30
CA ALA A 42 4.78 -16.88 -6.75
C ALA A 42 4.13 -17.80 -7.80
N GLY A 43 4.50 -17.66 -9.07
CA GLY A 43 3.88 -18.39 -10.18
C GLY A 43 2.64 -17.71 -10.78
N LEU A 44 2.20 -16.52 -10.33
CA LEU A 44 1.10 -15.80 -10.98
C LEU A 44 1.46 -15.27 -12.38
N GLY A 45 2.74 -15.36 -12.77
CA GLY A 45 3.25 -14.98 -14.08
C GLY A 45 3.93 -16.10 -14.87
N CYS A 46 3.92 -17.35 -14.39
CA CYS A 46 4.63 -18.48 -15.01
C CYS A 46 3.72 -19.71 -15.16
N ALA A 47 3.99 -20.57 -16.14
CA ALA A 47 3.32 -21.87 -16.29
C ALA A 47 3.78 -22.89 -15.24
N ASP A 48 2.96 -23.93 -15.04
CA ASP A 48 2.93 -24.87 -13.91
C ASP A 48 4.28 -25.43 -13.41
N TRP A 49 4.25 -25.84 -12.14
CA TRP A 49 5.29 -26.66 -11.50
C TRP A 49 5.56 -27.94 -12.33
N PRO A 50 6.83 -28.39 -12.50
CA PRO A 50 8.07 -28.00 -11.81
C PRO A 50 8.97 -27.01 -12.57
N ALA A 51 8.60 -26.63 -13.79
CA ALA A 51 9.47 -25.84 -14.67
C ALA A 51 9.79 -24.44 -14.11
N CYS A 52 8.82 -23.79 -13.46
CA CYS A 52 8.98 -22.43 -12.93
C CYS A 52 9.97 -22.34 -11.76
N TYR A 53 9.93 -23.28 -10.82
CA TYR A 53 10.82 -23.23 -9.65
C TYR A 53 12.18 -23.89 -9.93
N GLY A 54 12.22 -24.88 -10.84
CA GLY A 54 13.47 -25.48 -11.31
C GLY A 54 14.41 -24.47 -11.97
N SER A 55 13.86 -23.54 -12.78
CA SER A 55 14.66 -22.48 -13.43
C SER A 55 15.18 -21.40 -12.46
N VAL A 56 14.43 -21.10 -11.39
CA VAL A 56 14.87 -20.21 -10.29
C VAL A 56 16.06 -20.82 -9.53
N LEU A 57 16.03 -22.13 -9.30
CA LEU A 57 17.13 -22.86 -8.64
C LEU A 57 18.31 -23.15 -9.58
N ALA A 58 18.07 -23.26 -10.89
CA ALA A 58 19.09 -23.57 -11.90
C ALA A 58 19.83 -22.33 -12.45
N GLY A 59 19.46 -21.10 -12.06
CA GLY A 59 20.21 -19.89 -12.40
C GLY A 59 20.22 -19.51 -13.89
N ILE A 60 19.27 -20.03 -14.69
CA ILE A 60 19.21 -19.79 -16.14
C ILE A 60 18.65 -18.38 -16.44
N PRO A 61 19.37 -17.48 -17.13
CA PRO A 61 18.94 -16.10 -17.30
C PRO A 61 18.39 -15.82 -18.71
N HIS A 62 17.08 -15.62 -18.88
CA HIS A 62 16.48 -14.85 -20.00
C HIS A 62 15.01 -14.46 -19.72
N ALA A 63 14.73 -13.67 -18.69
CA ALA A 63 13.35 -13.34 -18.41
C ALA A 63 13.11 -12.00 -17.70
N PRO A 64 11.90 -11.43 -17.88
CA PRO A 64 11.56 -10.04 -17.54
C PRO A 64 11.81 -9.64 -16.07
N TRP A 65 12.02 -10.61 -15.17
CA TRP A 65 12.38 -10.37 -13.77
C TRP A 65 13.76 -9.74 -13.56
N VAL A 66 14.74 -9.94 -14.46
CA VAL A 66 16.06 -9.28 -14.33
C VAL A 66 15.91 -7.77 -14.50
N GLY A 67 15.19 -7.35 -15.55
CA GLY A 67 14.87 -5.95 -15.80
C GLY A 67 14.04 -5.33 -14.66
N ALA A 68 13.03 -6.06 -14.16
CA ALA A 68 12.24 -5.59 -13.02
C ALA A 68 13.07 -5.45 -11.73
N ARG A 69 14.03 -6.35 -11.48
CA ARG A 69 14.90 -6.26 -10.29
C ARG A 69 15.85 -5.07 -10.40
N LEU A 70 16.42 -4.80 -11.58
CA LEU A 70 17.23 -3.61 -11.82
C LEU A 70 16.38 -2.34 -11.68
N ALA A 71 15.19 -2.31 -12.29
CA ALA A 71 14.26 -1.19 -12.19
C ALA A 71 13.90 -0.89 -10.73
N HIS A 72 13.58 -1.93 -9.94
CA HIS A 72 13.32 -1.77 -8.51
C HIS A 72 14.52 -1.16 -7.78
N ARG A 73 15.75 -1.63 -8.03
CA ARG A 73 16.97 -1.09 -7.39
C ARG A 73 17.18 0.38 -7.73
N ILE A 74 17.01 0.76 -9.01
CA ILE A 74 17.17 2.14 -9.47
C ILE A 74 16.12 3.04 -8.81
N VAL A 75 14.84 2.67 -8.92
CA VAL A 75 13.72 3.47 -8.37
C VAL A 75 13.83 3.57 -6.85
N ALA A 76 14.15 2.48 -6.14
CA ALA A 76 14.33 2.50 -4.68
C ALA A 76 15.51 3.39 -4.26
N THR A 77 16.62 3.37 -4.99
CA THR A 77 17.77 4.25 -4.73
C THR A 77 17.39 5.72 -4.93
N LEU A 78 16.69 6.04 -6.03
CA LEU A 78 16.20 7.39 -6.29
C LEU A 78 15.22 7.85 -5.20
N ALA A 79 14.33 6.97 -4.74
CA ALA A 79 13.38 7.27 -3.67
C ALA A 79 14.11 7.55 -2.34
N LEU A 80 15.14 6.77 -2.01
CA LEU A 80 15.97 6.97 -0.81
C LEU A 80 16.70 8.31 -0.85
N LEU A 81 17.36 8.64 -1.97
CA LEU A 81 18.04 9.92 -2.15
C LEU A 81 17.07 11.10 -2.04
N ALA A 82 15.91 11.01 -2.70
CA ALA A 82 14.86 12.02 -2.60
C ALA A 82 14.33 12.14 -1.16
N GLY A 83 14.20 11.02 -0.43
CA GLY A 83 13.82 10.98 0.98
C GLY A 83 14.81 11.68 1.89
N ILE A 84 16.11 11.46 1.70
CA ILE A 84 17.19 12.15 2.45
C ILE A 84 17.11 13.66 2.23
N VAL A 85 17.00 14.10 0.97
CA VAL A 85 16.86 15.52 0.63
C VAL A 85 15.57 16.10 1.24
N LEU A 86 14.48 15.35 1.21
CA LEU A 86 13.19 15.76 1.76
C LEU A 86 13.26 15.98 3.27
N VAL A 87 13.87 15.06 4.02
CA VAL A 87 14.14 15.21 5.46
C VAL A 87 14.96 16.48 5.71
N TRP A 88 16.09 16.63 5.01
CA TRP A 88 16.97 17.78 5.19
C TRP A 88 16.23 19.12 4.96
N ARG A 89 15.44 19.23 3.89
CA ARG A 89 14.63 20.43 3.57
C ARG A 89 13.51 20.69 4.60
N CYS A 90 12.91 19.63 5.15
CA CYS A 90 11.88 19.77 6.17
C CYS A 90 12.44 20.23 7.52
N TRP A 91 13.67 19.85 7.86
CA TRP A 91 14.30 20.21 9.13
C TRP A 91 15.05 21.56 9.09
N ARG A 92 15.55 22.00 7.93
CA ARG A 92 16.36 23.23 7.79
C ARG A 92 15.67 24.34 6.97
N PRO A 93 15.81 25.63 7.35
CA PRO A 93 16.53 26.14 8.53
C PRO A 93 15.76 25.93 9.85
N GLN A 94 14.43 25.97 9.80
CA GLN A 94 13.55 25.67 10.93
C GLN A 94 12.66 24.45 10.59
N PRO A 95 12.41 23.55 11.55
CA PRO A 95 11.58 22.36 11.31
C PRO A 95 10.15 22.71 10.93
N LEU A 96 9.70 22.24 9.75
CA LEU A 96 8.32 22.37 9.29
C LEU A 96 7.48 21.22 9.86
N GLN A 97 6.93 21.40 11.06
CA GLN A 97 6.07 20.37 11.68
C GLN A 97 4.61 20.49 11.22
N PRO A 98 3.89 19.38 11.00
CA PRO A 98 4.30 17.99 11.23
C PRO A 98 5.01 17.31 10.04
N ALA A 99 5.25 18.02 8.93
CA ALA A 99 5.86 17.45 7.73
C ALA A 99 7.24 16.82 8.00
N ALA A 100 8.08 17.48 8.81
CA ALA A 100 9.39 16.98 9.22
C ALA A 100 9.31 15.63 9.96
N ARG A 101 8.32 15.42 10.83
CA ARG A 101 8.08 14.12 11.48
C ARG A 101 7.77 13.03 10.48
N TYR A 102 6.88 13.27 9.51
CA TYR A 102 6.55 12.26 8.49
C TYR A 102 7.73 11.97 7.56
N ALA A 103 8.53 12.99 7.22
CA ALA A 103 9.75 12.80 6.43
C ALA A 103 10.76 11.91 7.18
N THR A 104 10.96 12.12 8.49
CA THR A 104 11.85 11.28 9.30
C THR A 104 11.33 9.84 9.40
N LEU A 105 10.03 9.65 9.62
CA LEU A 105 9.43 8.30 9.63
C LEU A 105 9.55 7.60 8.28
N LEU A 106 9.39 8.33 7.17
CA LEU A 106 9.60 7.82 5.82
C LEU A 106 11.04 7.32 5.63
N LEU A 107 12.04 8.14 5.98
CA LEU A 107 13.45 7.76 5.85
C LEU A 107 13.80 6.56 6.75
N ALA A 108 13.33 6.55 8.00
CA ALA A 108 13.53 5.43 8.90
C ALA A 108 12.93 4.13 8.32
N LEU A 109 11.73 4.21 7.72
CA LEU A 109 11.11 3.06 7.06
C LEU A 109 11.90 2.60 5.83
N MET A 110 12.38 3.53 4.99
CA MET A 110 13.21 3.17 3.83
C MET A 110 14.48 2.43 4.23
N LEU A 111 15.17 2.89 5.28
CA LEU A 111 16.38 2.25 5.80
C LEU A 111 16.05 0.88 6.40
N PHE A 112 14.98 0.78 7.18
CA PHE A 112 14.51 -0.49 7.73
C PHE A 112 14.19 -1.51 6.63
N LEU A 113 13.46 -1.10 5.58
CA LEU A 113 13.13 -1.98 4.45
C LEU A 113 14.37 -2.36 3.63
N SER A 114 15.39 -1.52 3.59
CA SER A 114 16.67 -1.85 2.94
C SER A 114 17.40 -2.98 3.68
N VAL A 115 17.31 -2.99 5.02
CA VAL A 115 17.84 -4.08 5.86
C VAL A 115 17.01 -5.36 5.69
N VAL A 116 15.68 -5.28 5.78
CA VAL A 116 14.78 -6.42 5.54
C VAL A 116 14.96 -7.01 4.14
N GLY A 117 15.33 -6.17 3.17
CA GLY A 117 15.68 -6.52 1.80
C GLY A 117 16.75 -7.62 1.67
N VAL A 118 17.66 -7.76 2.64
CA VAL A 118 18.72 -8.77 2.63
C VAL A 118 18.15 -10.20 2.61
N TRP A 119 17.03 -10.42 3.32
CA TRP A 119 16.35 -11.72 3.36
C TRP A 119 15.30 -11.90 2.26
N SER A 120 15.12 -10.91 1.37
CA SER A 120 14.10 -10.96 0.31
C SER A 120 14.47 -11.85 -0.87
N ALA A 121 15.59 -12.58 -0.78
CA ALA A 121 16.00 -13.55 -1.79
C ALA A 121 15.21 -14.87 -1.69
N ASP A 122 14.81 -15.28 -0.49
CA ASP A 122 14.00 -16.50 -0.30
C ASP A 122 12.50 -16.13 -0.32
N PRO A 123 11.74 -16.52 -1.37
CA PRO A 123 10.32 -16.19 -1.47
C PRO A 123 9.48 -16.85 -0.37
N ARG A 124 9.97 -17.89 0.30
CA ARG A 124 9.24 -18.64 1.34
C ARG A 124 9.13 -17.89 2.66
N MET A 125 9.93 -16.83 2.86
CA MET A 125 9.93 -16.04 4.08
C MET A 125 8.72 -15.11 4.14
N ALA A 126 7.57 -15.62 4.57
CA ALA A 126 6.30 -14.87 4.55
C ALA A 126 6.38 -13.55 5.33
N TRP A 127 7.14 -13.52 6.43
CA TRP A 127 7.32 -12.31 7.22
C TRP A 127 8.07 -11.22 6.47
N VAL A 128 9.08 -11.56 5.65
CA VAL A 128 9.82 -10.62 4.82
C VAL A 128 8.88 -10.01 3.78
N ASN A 129 8.12 -10.87 3.08
CA ASN A 129 7.14 -10.43 2.08
C ASN A 129 6.07 -9.52 2.69
N PHE A 130 5.57 -9.89 3.88
CA PHE A 130 4.57 -9.13 4.60
C PHE A 130 5.09 -7.75 5.02
N ILE A 131 6.27 -7.69 5.64
CA ILE A 131 6.90 -6.43 6.05
C ILE A 131 7.19 -5.55 4.83
N ASN A 132 7.72 -6.11 3.74
CA ASN A 132 7.99 -5.35 2.53
C ASN A 132 6.72 -4.77 1.90
N LEU A 133 5.62 -5.52 1.89
CA LEU A 133 4.35 -5.06 1.34
C LEU A 133 3.73 -3.95 2.21
N ILE A 134 3.58 -4.19 3.52
CA ILE A 134 3.02 -3.18 4.43
C ILE A 134 3.93 -1.95 4.52
N GLY A 135 5.24 -2.17 4.52
CA GLY A 135 6.24 -1.10 4.46
C GLY A 135 6.14 -0.29 3.18
N GLY A 136 5.98 -0.92 2.02
CA GLY A 136 5.79 -0.23 0.74
C GLY A 136 4.55 0.68 0.74
N LEU A 137 3.43 0.19 1.28
CA LEU A 137 2.22 1.01 1.48
C LEU A 137 2.48 2.17 2.47
N GLY A 138 3.31 1.93 3.48
CA GLY A 138 3.83 2.95 4.39
C GLY A 138 4.66 4.03 3.68
N LEU A 139 5.50 3.67 2.70
CA LEU A 139 6.28 4.64 1.92
C LEU A 139 5.38 5.63 1.18
N VAL A 140 4.36 5.12 0.49
CA VAL A 140 3.36 5.94 -0.21
C VAL A 140 2.60 6.82 0.79
N THR A 141 2.14 6.24 1.90
CA THR A 141 1.37 6.97 2.91
C THR A 141 2.21 8.09 3.55
N PHE A 142 3.44 7.82 3.99
CA PHE A 142 4.26 8.82 4.66
C PHE A 142 4.74 9.93 3.73
N SER A 143 5.17 9.59 2.51
CA SER A 143 5.57 10.60 1.51
C SER A 143 4.40 11.51 1.12
N TRP A 144 3.20 10.95 0.94
CA TRP A 144 1.99 11.73 0.70
C TRP A 144 1.60 12.61 1.90
N ARG A 145 1.76 12.11 3.13
CA ARG A 145 1.52 12.91 4.34
C ARG A 145 2.47 14.09 4.47
N VAL A 146 3.72 13.98 4.03
CA VAL A 146 4.62 15.14 3.92
C VAL A 146 4.05 16.16 2.93
N ALA A 147 3.60 15.71 1.75
CA ALA A 147 3.07 16.59 0.72
C ALA A 147 1.86 17.41 1.21
N ILE A 148 0.86 16.75 1.80
CA ILE A 148 -0.37 17.44 2.25
C ILE A 148 -0.15 18.32 3.49
N THR A 149 0.84 18.00 4.35
CA THR A 149 1.13 18.79 5.56
C THR A 149 2.19 19.87 5.37
N SER A 150 2.76 19.98 4.15
CA SER A 150 3.71 21.02 3.81
C SER A 150 3.05 22.35 3.44
N GLU A 151 1.77 22.37 3.12
CA GLU A 151 1.02 23.60 2.86
C GLU A 151 0.48 24.23 4.16
N PRO A 152 0.53 25.56 4.29
CA PRO A 152 -0.14 26.25 5.39
C PRO A 152 -1.66 26.04 5.28
N SER A 153 -2.22 25.15 6.10
CA SER A 153 -3.67 24.97 6.15
C SER A 153 -4.30 26.09 6.97
N GLN A 154 -5.14 26.91 6.35
CA GLN A 154 -6.15 27.67 7.08
C GLN A 154 -7.19 26.65 7.60
N TRP A 155 -7.57 26.76 8.87
CA TRP A 155 -8.31 25.72 9.59
C TRP A 155 -9.81 25.72 9.25
N VAL A 156 -10.49 24.59 9.45
CA VAL A 156 -11.97 24.50 9.57
C VAL A 156 -12.22 23.78 10.89
N ASP A 157 -13.07 24.33 11.73
CA ASP A 157 -13.42 23.73 13.02
C ASP A 157 -13.99 22.31 12.89
N ARG A 158 -13.78 21.51 13.93
CA ARG A 158 -14.25 20.12 14.06
C ARG A 158 -15.72 19.94 13.68
N GLY A 159 -15.97 19.11 12.68
CA GLY A 159 -17.26 18.44 12.53
C GLY A 159 -17.35 17.19 13.44
N PRO A 160 -18.54 16.78 13.93
CA PRO A 160 -18.76 15.68 14.88
C PRO A 160 -18.45 14.24 14.38
N GLY A 161 -17.62 14.05 13.34
CA GLY A 161 -17.35 12.75 12.71
C GLY A 161 -16.17 11.93 13.27
N GLY A 162 -15.55 12.36 14.36
CA GLY A 162 -14.27 11.82 14.88
C GLY A 162 -14.18 10.30 15.06
N PRO A 163 -15.07 9.63 15.82
CA PRO A 163 -14.99 8.18 16.06
C PRO A 163 -15.27 7.36 14.80
N PHE A 164 -16.22 7.78 13.97
CA PHE A 164 -16.57 7.08 12.74
C PHE A 164 -15.42 7.08 11.72
N CYS A 165 -14.73 8.22 11.58
CA CYS A 165 -13.52 8.33 10.77
C CYS A 165 -12.38 7.42 11.26
N ARG A 166 -12.22 7.25 12.58
CA ARG A 166 -11.23 6.32 13.15
C ARG A 166 -11.59 4.87 12.87
N LEU A 167 -12.87 4.51 12.99
CA LEU A 167 -13.35 3.17 12.67
C LEU A 167 -13.16 2.83 11.19
N ALA A 168 -13.48 3.77 10.28
CA ALA A 168 -13.26 3.59 8.85
C ALA A 168 -11.77 3.34 8.51
N LEU A 169 -10.87 4.09 9.15
CA LEU A 169 -9.43 3.92 8.96
C LEU A 169 -8.94 2.58 9.56
N ALA A 170 -9.47 2.16 10.71
CA ALA A 170 -9.15 0.87 11.31
C ALA A 170 -9.59 -0.30 10.42
N ALA A 171 -10.80 -0.24 9.86
CA ALA A 171 -11.31 -1.23 8.92
C ALA A 171 -10.47 -1.30 7.63
N LEU A 172 -10.09 -0.14 7.06
CA LEU A 172 -9.19 -0.09 5.90
C LEU A 172 -7.82 -0.70 6.22
N THR A 173 -7.26 -0.37 7.40
CA THR A 173 -5.96 -0.91 7.83
C THR A 173 -6.03 -2.42 7.98
N LEU A 174 -7.09 -2.94 8.62
CA LEU A 174 -7.31 -4.38 8.74
C LEU A 174 -7.44 -5.05 7.37
N THR A 175 -8.18 -4.45 6.44
CA THR A 175 -8.34 -4.95 5.07
C THR A 175 -6.99 -5.10 4.37
N VAL A 176 -6.15 -4.06 4.46
CA VAL A 176 -4.80 -4.03 3.87
C VAL A 176 -3.88 -5.06 4.52
N LEU A 177 -3.92 -5.23 5.85
CA LEU A 177 -3.14 -6.23 6.55
C LEU A 177 -3.54 -7.66 6.12
N LEU A 178 -4.84 -7.94 6.03
CA LEU A 178 -5.33 -9.25 5.59
C LEU A 178 -4.99 -9.52 4.12
N GLY A 179 -5.17 -8.54 3.24
CA GLY A 179 -4.76 -8.66 1.83
C GLY A 179 -3.24 -8.84 1.69
N GLY A 180 -2.47 -8.17 2.54
CA GLY A 180 -1.03 -8.35 2.64
C GLY A 180 -0.62 -9.75 3.06
N LEU A 181 -1.34 -10.38 4.00
CA LEU A 181 -1.13 -11.77 4.39
C LEU A 181 -1.44 -12.74 3.24
N ILE A 182 -2.50 -12.51 2.46
CA ILE A 182 -2.80 -13.31 1.26
C ILE A 182 -1.61 -13.28 0.29
N GLY A 183 -1.10 -12.08 0.00
CA GLY A 183 0.03 -11.89 -0.91
C GLY A 183 1.35 -12.44 -0.36
N ALA A 184 1.61 -12.29 0.94
CA ALA A 184 2.84 -12.73 1.59
C ALA A 184 2.93 -14.25 1.75
N ARG A 185 1.78 -14.92 1.85
CA ARG A 185 1.67 -16.38 1.97
C ARG A 185 1.39 -17.09 0.65
N TYR A 186 1.31 -16.35 -0.46
CA TYR A 186 0.92 -16.87 -1.78
C TYR A 186 -0.40 -17.65 -1.73
N ALA A 187 -1.36 -17.13 -0.95
CA ALA A 187 -2.63 -17.80 -0.69
C ALA A 187 -3.72 -17.49 -1.74
N ALA A 188 -3.37 -16.81 -2.83
CA ALA A 188 -4.32 -16.47 -3.90
C ALA A 188 -5.07 -17.71 -4.44
N PRO A 189 -4.41 -18.83 -4.79
CA PRO A 189 -5.08 -19.99 -5.39
C PRO A 189 -6.08 -20.70 -4.46
N ALA A 190 -6.00 -20.46 -3.14
CA ALA A 190 -6.88 -21.08 -2.17
C ALA A 190 -8.36 -20.76 -2.44
N CYS A 191 -8.68 -19.60 -3.01
CA CYS A 191 -10.05 -19.09 -3.10
C CYS A 191 -10.42 -18.50 -4.45
N GLY A 192 -10.76 -19.35 -5.43
CA GLY A 192 -11.02 -18.94 -6.82
C GLY A 192 -12.44 -18.47 -7.16
N THR A 193 -13.34 -18.35 -6.19
CA THR A 193 -14.76 -17.99 -6.43
C THR A 193 -15.18 -16.80 -5.59
N LEU A 194 -16.28 -16.14 -5.97
CA LEU A 194 -16.92 -15.03 -5.28
C LEU A 194 -18.43 -15.32 -5.14
N PRO A 195 -19.11 -14.76 -4.12
CA PRO A 195 -18.58 -13.98 -3.00
C PRO A 195 -18.03 -14.84 -1.84
N GLY A 196 -18.45 -16.11 -1.74
CA GLY A 196 -17.87 -17.12 -0.85
C GLY A 196 -16.63 -17.79 -1.44
N CYS A 197 -16.08 -18.78 -0.74
CA CYS A 197 -14.89 -19.52 -1.10
C CYS A 197 -15.22 -20.98 -1.40
N GLN A 198 -15.48 -21.30 -2.66
CA GLN A 198 -15.95 -22.61 -3.15
C GLN A 198 -17.15 -23.15 -2.33
N GLY A 199 -18.13 -22.27 -2.06
CA GLY A 199 -19.31 -22.60 -1.25
C GLY A 199 -19.12 -22.40 0.26
N VAL A 200 -17.90 -22.16 0.75
CA VAL A 200 -17.63 -21.80 2.15
C VAL A 200 -17.84 -20.31 2.36
N TRP A 201 -18.70 -19.96 3.31
CA TRP A 201 -18.98 -18.56 3.66
C TRP A 201 -18.36 -18.14 4.99
N TRP A 202 -18.01 -19.08 5.87
CA TRP A 202 -17.40 -18.76 7.15
C TRP A 202 -16.19 -19.67 7.40
N PRO A 203 -15.05 -19.13 7.86
CA PRO A 203 -13.90 -19.95 8.20
C PRO A 203 -14.21 -20.91 9.36
N THR A 204 -13.94 -22.19 9.16
CA THR A 204 -14.14 -23.25 10.16
C THR A 204 -12.84 -23.68 10.86
N GLY A 205 -11.67 -23.31 10.32
CA GLY A 205 -10.34 -23.66 10.83
C GLY A 205 -9.27 -22.84 10.12
N GLY A 206 -7.98 -23.16 10.28
CA GLY A 206 -6.88 -22.49 9.53
C GLY A 206 -6.40 -21.15 10.11
N TRP A 207 -6.81 -20.80 11.33
CA TRP A 207 -6.50 -19.53 12.01
C TRP A 207 -5.00 -19.24 12.18
N SER A 208 -4.16 -20.28 12.19
CA SER A 208 -2.70 -20.13 12.22
C SER A 208 -2.15 -19.35 11.03
N ALA A 209 -2.93 -19.22 9.94
CA ALA A 209 -2.58 -18.41 8.78
C ALA A 209 -2.47 -16.90 9.06
N LEU A 210 -3.05 -16.42 10.18
CA LEU A 210 -2.94 -15.03 10.61
C LEU A 210 -1.54 -14.66 11.13
N HIS A 211 -0.71 -15.65 11.48
CA HIS A 211 0.67 -15.41 11.90
C HIS A 211 1.58 -15.19 10.66
N PRO A 212 2.21 -14.00 10.53
CA PRO A 212 3.10 -13.70 9.40
C PRO A 212 4.49 -14.33 9.55
N PHE A 213 4.92 -14.65 10.78
CA PHE A 213 6.26 -15.16 11.11
C PHE A 213 6.41 -16.66 10.84
N VAL A 214 6.36 -17.02 9.56
CA VAL A 214 6.49 -18.41 9.10
C VAL A 214 7.38 -18.51 7.86
N THR A 215 7.98 -19.68 7.67
CA THR A 215 8.61 -20.11 6.43
C THR A 215 7.67 -21.08 5.72
N LEU A 216 7.31 -20.78 4.48
CA LEU A 216 6.33 -21.54 3.72
C LEU A 216 6.98 -22.79 3.09
N ALA A 217 6.24 -23.90 3.06
CA ALA A 217 6.63 -25.07 2.27
C ALA A 217 6.40 -24.84 0.76
N GLY A 218 5.41 -24.02 0.41
CA GLY A 218 5.01 -23.69 -0.96
C GLY A 218 3.79 -22.76 -0.96
N PRO A 219 3.25 -22.42 -2.15
CA PRO A 219 1.99 -21.69 -2.26
C PRO A 219 0.81 -22.53 -1.77
N SER A 220 -0.26 -21.87 -1.31
CA SER A 220 -1.44 -22.60 -0.84
C SER A 220 -2.19 -23.28 -1.98
N GLY A 221 -2.66 -24.50 -1.72
CA GLY A 221 -3.50 -25.25 -2.65
C GLY A 221 -4.96 -24.75 -2.67
N PRO A 222 -5.74 -25.05 -3.73
CA PRO A 222 -7.18 -24.76 -3.77
C PRO A 222 -7.92 -25.32 -2.55
N GLY A 223 -8.71 -24.49 -1.88
CA GLY A 223 -9.50 -24.88 -0.70
C GLY A 223 -8.71 -25.05 0.60
N GLU A 224 -7.41 -24.78 0.62
CA GLU A 224 -6.61 -24.89 1.85
C GLU A 224 -7.14 -23.94 2.94
N ALA A 225 -7.43 -24.50 4.13
CA ALA A 225 -8.13 -23.80 5.20
C ALA A 225 -7.49 -22.46 5.58
N GLY A 226 -6.16 -22.39 5.63
CA GLY A 226 -5.44 -21.16 5.94
C GLY A 226 -5.66 -20.05 4.91
N GLY A 227 -5.63 -20.38 3.62
CA GLY A 227 -5.93 -19.42 2.56
C GLY A 227 -7.39 -19.00 2.53
N VAL A 228 -8.32 -19.95 2.73
CA VAL A 228 -9.76 -19.68 2.82
C VAL A 228 -10.07 -18.65 3.92
N VAL A 229 -9.47 -18.80 5.11
CA VAL A 229 -9.61 -17.82 6.22
C VAL A 229 -9.18 -16.43 5.80
N LEU A 230 -7.98 -16.31 5.23
CA LEU A 230 -7.42 -15.02 4.84
C LEU A 230 -8.31 -14.31 3.81
N HIS A 231 -8.80 -15.04 2.80
CA HIS A 231 -9.69 -14.51 1.77
C HIS A 231 -11.04 -14.06 2.34
N LEU A 232 -11.70 -14.89 3.15
CA LEU A 232 -12.99 -14.53 3.74
C LEU A 232 -12.86 -13.32 4.67
N LEU A 233 -11.87 -13.31 5.57
CA LEU A 233 -11.64 -12.16 6.45
C LEU A 233 -11.30 -10.90 5.66
N HIS A 234 -10.47 -10.99 4.62
CA HIS A 234 -10.16 -9.85 3.77
C HIS A 234 -11.42 -9.30 3.07
N ARG A 235 -12.29 -10.15 2.53
CA ARG A 235 -13.54 -9.74 1.87
C ARG A 235 -14.50 -9.05 2.83
N TYR A 236 -14.67 -9.59 4.04
CA TYR A 236 -15.53 -8.98 5.06
C TYR A 236 -14.96 -7.64 5.56
N ALA A 237 -13.65 -7.58 5.81
CA ALA A 237 -12.99 -6.34 6.17
C ALA A 237 -13.09 -5.30 5.05
N ALA A 238 -12.92 -5.70 3.78
CA ALA A 238 -13.04 -4.84 2.62
C ALA A 238 -14.46 -4.29 2.46
N ALA A 239 -15.49 -5.12 2.61
CA ALA A 239 -16.88 -4.68 2.56
C ALA A 239 -17.18 -3.66 3.67
N LEU A 240 -16.74 -3.93 4.90
CA LEU A 240 -16.89 -3.01 6.02
C LEU A 240 -16.15 -1.69 5.77
N ALA A 241 -14.89 -1.75 5.33
CA ALA A 241 -14.09 -0.58 5.02
C ALA A 241 -14.72 0.25 3.89
N ALA A 242 -15.22 -0.39 2.84
CA ALA A 242 -15.88 0.27 1.72
C ALA A 242 -17.13 1.03 2.16
N VAL A 243 -18.01 0.40 2.96
CA VAL A 243 -19.22 1.06 3.49
C VAL A 243 -18.84 2.25 4.37
N LEU A 244 -17.95 2.05 5.35
CA LEU A 244 -17.56 3.11 6.28
C LEU A 244 -16.91 4.30 5.57
N LEU A 245 -15.97 4.04 4.66
CA LEU A 245 -15.30 5.09 3.88
C LEU A 245 -16.24 5.78 2.89
N ALA A 246 -17.15 5.05 2.25
CA ALA A 246 -18.15 5.64 1.38
C ALA A 246 -19.05 6.60 2.14
N VAL A 247 -19.53 6.23 3.33
CA VAL A 247 -20.33 7.12 4.18
C VAL A 247 -19.54 8.35 4.60
N VAL A 248 -18.28 8.20 5.04
CA VAL A 248 -17.40 9.34 5.37
C VAL A 248 -17.22 10.26 4.16
N ALA A 249 -16.86 9.72 3.01
CA ALA A 249 -16.60 10.49 1.80
C ALA A 249 -17.88 11.18 1.28
N LEU A 250 -19.03 10.49 1.28
CA LEU A 250 -20.31 11.07 0.86
C LEU A 250 -20.76 12.22 1.77
N ARG A 251 -20.49 12.16 3.08
CA ARG A 251 -20.76 13.27 4.00
C ARG A 251 -19.84 14.45 3.78
N LEU A 252 -18.56 14.18 3.52
CA LEU A 252 -17.53 15.22 3.38
C LEU A 252 -17.43 15.81 1.96
N ARG A 253 -18.09 15.23 0.96
CA ARG A 253 -18.05 15.75 -0.43
C ARG A 253 -18.64 17.16 -0.57
N THR A 254 -19.53 17.55 0.35
CA THR A 254 -20.14 18.89 0.40
C THR A 254 -19.19 19.94 0.98
N VAL A 255 -18.18 19.52 1.74
CA VAL A 255 -17.15 20.40 2.30
C VAL A 255 -16.13 20.73 1.21
N ARG A 256 -16.07 22.00 0.79
CA ARG A 256 -15.24 22.46 -0.35
C ARG A 256 -13.80 21.95 -0.30
N ARG A 257 -13.16 22.00 0.87
CA ARG A 257 -11.76 21.54 1.07
C ARG A 257 -11.59 20.02 1.02
N ALA A 258 -12.60 19.26 1.46
CA ALA A 258 -12.56 17.80 1.47
C ALA A 258 -13.11 17.17 0.18
N ARG A 259 -13.83 17.94 -0.66
CA ARG A 259 -14.52 17.45 -1.86
C ARG A 259 -13.63 16.61 -2.77
N ASN A 260 -12.45 17.11 -3.14
CA ASN A 260 -11.58 16.38 -4.06
C ASN A 260 -11.05 15.08 -3.44
N ALA A 261 -10.70 15.09 -2.15
CA ALA A 261 -10.26 13.89 -1.43
C ALA A 261 -11.42 12.88 -1.27
N ALA A 262 -12.63 13.36 -1.00
CA ALA A 262 -13.82 12.54 -0.89
C ALA A 262 -14.16 11.86 -2.22
N LEU A 263 -14.14 12.61 -3.33
CA LEU A 263 -14.35 12.06 -4.67
C LEU A 263 -13.26 11.06 -5.03
N ALA A 264 -11.98 11.36 -4.74
CA ALA A 264 -10.89 10.42 -4.95
C ALA A 264 -11.08 9.10 -4.17
N VAL A 265 -11.50 9.16 -2.91
CA VAL A 265 -11.81 7.97 -2.11
C VAL A 265 -12.96 7.18 -2.73
N LEU A 266 -14.06 7.82 -3.15
CA LEU A 266 -15.19 7.12 -3.77
C LEU A 266 -14.78 6.44 -5.08
N THR A 267 -14.04 7.14 -5.95
CA THR A 267 -13.55 6.57 -7.20
C THR A 267 -12.61 5.40 -6.94
N LEU A 268 -11.64 5.55 -6.03
CA LEU A 268 -10.68 4.49 -5.73
C LEU A 268 -11.34 3.29 -5.04
N LEU A 269 -12.37 3.48 -4.21
CA LEU A 269 -13.15 2.37 -3.64
C LEU A 269 -13.85 1.54 -4.73
N LEU A 270 -14.46 2.21 -5.70
CA LEU A 270 -15.11 1.52 -6.83
C LEU A 270 -14.08 0.77 -7.69
N LEU A 271 -12.95 1.42 -7.99
CA LEU A 271 -11.86 0.80 -8.75
C LEU A 271 -11.25 -0.39 -8.00
N GLU A 272 -11.03 -0.28 -6.68
CA GLU A 272 -10.49 -1.37 -5.87
C GLU A 272 -11.44 -2.57 -5.80
N GLY A 273 -12.74 -2.32 -5.64
CA GLY A 273 -13.76 -3.37 -5.71
C GLY A 273 -13.76 -4.07 -7.07
N LEU A 274 -13.71 -3.30 -8.16
CA LEU A 274 -13.65 -3.84 -9.52
C LEU A 274 -12.37 -4.64 -9.77
N LEU A 275 -11.21 -4.11 -9.38
CA LEU A 275 -9.91 -4.79 -9.51
C LEU A 275 -9.90 -6.09 -8.70
N GLY A 276 -10.45 -6.10 -7.49
CA GLY A 276 -10.58 -7.31 -6.68
C GLY A 276 -11.45 -8.37 -7.35
N VAL A 277 -12.62 -7.99 -7.88
CA VAL A 277 -13.52 -8.90 -8.62
C VAL A 277 -12.84 -9.46 -9.87
N LEU A 278 -12.24 -8.59 -10.69
CA LEU A 278 -11.56 -8.98 -11.92
C LEU A 278 -10.33 -9.85 -11.65
N THR A 279 -9.61 -9.61 -10.54
CA THR A 279 -8.49 -10.45 -10.14
C THR A 279 -8.94 -11.88 -9.89
N VAL A 280 -10.04 -12.10 -9.15
CA VAL A 280 -10.56 -13.47 -8.94
C VAL A 280 -11.13 -14.06 -10.23
N ALA A 281 -11.93 -13.28 -10.98
CA ALA A 281 -12.60 -13.75 -12.21
C ALA A 281 -11.61 -14.14 -13.32
N SER A 282 -10.43 -13.53 -13.35
CA SER A 282 -9.36 -13.84 -14.32
C SER A 282 -8.44 -14.98 -13.90
N GLY A 283 -8.71 -15.66 -12.78
CA GLY A 283 -7.79 -16.66 -12.23
C GLY A 283 -6.51 -16.05 -11.66
N PHE A 284 -6.60 -14.88 -11.05
CA PHE A 284 -5.49 -14.14 -10.43
C PHE A 284 -4.45 -13.60 -11.42
N SER A 285 -4.92 -12.97 -12.51
CA SER A 285 -4.03 -12.28 -13.46
C SER A 285 -3.02 -11.37 -12.74
N LEU A 286 -1.74 -11.57 -13.05
CA LEU A 286 -0.62 -10.84 -12.45
C LEU A 286 -0.83 -9.32 -12.47
N TRP A 287 -1.20 -8.76 -13.62
CA TRP A 287 -1.32 -7.30 -13.78
C TRP A 287 -2.52 -6.73 -13.03
N LEU A 288 -3.63 -7.48 -12.93
CA LEU A 288 -4.77 -7.06 -12.12
C LEU A 288 -4.43 -7.09 -10.63
N ALA A 289 -3.71 -8.11 -10.17
CA ALA A 289 -3.23 -8.18 -8.80
C ALA A 289 -2.22 -7.06 -8.48
N VAL A 290 -1.30 -6.74 -9.40
CA VAL A 290 -0.39 -5.60 -9.28
C VAL A 290 -1.17 -4.28 -9.23
N ALA A 291 -2.14 -4.09 -10.12
CA ALA A 291 -2.99 -2.89 -10.13
C ALA A 291 -3.77 -2.74 -8.82
N HIS A 292 -4.29 -3.83 -8.26
CA HIS A 292 -4.97 -3.84 -6.96
C HIS A 292 -4.03 -3.42 -5.82
N ASN A 293 -2.77 -3.86 -5.82
CA ASN A 293 -1.78 -3.41 -4.83
C ASN A 293 -1.49 -1.91 -4.94
N VAL A 294 -1.38 -1.39 -6.16
CA VAL A 294 -1.16 0.04 -6.41
C VAL A 294 -2.38 0.86 -6.00
N GLY A 295 -3.58 0.43 -6.37
CA GLY A 295 -4.83 1.11 -6.04
C GLY A 295 -5.09 1.13 -4.52
N ALA A 296 -4.77 0.05 -3.80
CA ALA A 296 -4.79 0.05 -2.33
C ALA A 296 -3.84 1.11 -1.72
N ALA A 297 -2.64 1.30 -2.29
CA ALA A 297 -1.71 2.34 -1.86
C ALA A 297 -2.26 3.76 -2.10
N LEU A 298 -2.88 3.97 -3.27
CA LEU A 298 -3.52 5.23 -3.62
C LEU A 298 -4.76 5.51 -2.76
N LEU A 299 -5.54 4.48 -2.43
CA LEU A 299 -6.70 4.60 -1.54
C LEU A 299 -6.28 5.00 -0.12
N LEU A 300 -5.18 4.44 0.41
CA LEU A 300 -4.61 4.86 1.69
C LEU A 300 -4.17 6.34 1.66
N ALA A 301 -3.52 6.78 0.58
CA ALA A 301 -3.12 8.18 0.39
C ALA A 301 -4.34 9.11 0.31
N ALA A 302 -5.37 8.75 -0.47
CA ALA A 302 -6.61 9.51 -0.58
C ALA A 302 -7.38 9.58 0.74
N ALA A 303 -7.43 8.47 1.50
CA ALA A 303 -8.00 8.44 2.84
C ALA A 303 -7.23 9.36 3.79
N ALA A 304 -5.90 9.39 3.72
CA ALA A 304 -5.08 10.31 4.51
C ALA A 304 -5.39 11.79 4.19
N SER A 305 -5.60 12.14 2.91
CA SER A 305 -6.06 13.48 2.51
C SER A 305 -7.43 13.82 3.06
N LEU A 306 -8.38 12.89 2.98
CA LEU A 306 -9.74 13.08 3.47
C LEU A 306 -9.74 13.32 4.99
N MET A 307 -8.94 12.55 5.73
CA MET A 307 -8.78 12.72 7.18
C MET A 307 -8.04 14.00 7.54
N HIS A 308 -7.07 14.42 6.73
CA HIS A 308 -6.37 15.69 6.93
C HIS A 308 -7.30 16.89 6.76
N ALA A 309 -8.23 16.84 5.81
CA ALA A 309 -9.21 17.89 5.57
C ALA A 309 -10.23 18.10 6.72
N VAL A 310 -10.34 17.13 7.63
CA VAL A 310 -11.32 17.15 8.75
C VAL A 310 -10.66 17.31 10.12
N ARG A 311 -9.38 16.97 10.27
CA ARG A 311 -8.67 17.10 11.54
C ARG A 311 -8.15 18.54 11.72
N ARG A 312 -8.90 19.37 12.44
CA ARG A 312 -8.49 20.00 13.71
C ARG A 312 -9.67 20.52 14.51
#